data_AF-A0A2W2FEF3-F1
#
_entry.id   AF-A0A2W2FEF3-F1
#
_cell.length_a   1.000
_cell.length_b   1.000
_cell.length_c   1.000
_cell.angle_alpha   90.00
_cell.angle_beta   90.00
_cell.angle_gamma   90.00
#
_symmetry.space_group_name_H-M   'P 1'
#
loop_
_entity.id
_entity.type
_entity.pdbx_description
1 polymer ?
#
loop_
_entity_poly.entity_id
_entity_poly.type
_entity_poly.pdbx_seq_one_letter_code
_entity_poly.pdbx_strand_id
1 'polypeptide(L)'
;LGRMLVQGVAKDLTRRGVKAIEAFGDLKWEEPGCVLPADYLLAVGFKTVRPHLRFPRLRLELKTAVSWREDVEVALERLLGSMSPERALRPV
;
A
#
# COMPACT_ATOMS: atom_id res chain seq x y z
N LEU A 1 6.34 18.73 -1.96
CA LEU A 1 6.09 18.30 -3.35
C LEU A 1 6.41 16.82 -3.58
N GLY A 2 7.66 16.36 -3.43
CA GLY A 2 8.04 14.96 -3.74
C GLY A 2 7.18 13.89 -3.08
N ARG A 3 6.87 14.03 -1.78
CA ARG A 3 5.94 13.11 -1.07
C ARG A 3 4.58 13.00 -1.75
N MET A 4 4.01 14.12 -2.21
CA MET A 4 2.72 14.13 -2.90
C MET A 4 2.81 13.42 -4.26
N LEU A 5 3.92 13.57 -4.98
CA LEU A 5 4.15 12.87 -6.24
C LEU A 5 4.20 11.35 -6.03
N VAL A 6 4.98 10.88 -5.04
CA VAL A 6 5.06 9.45 -4.70
C VAL A 6 3.69 8.92 -4.27
N GLN A 7 2.92 9.67 -3.47
CA GLN A 7 1.57 9.30 -3.08
C GLN A 7 0.60 9.24 -4.28
N GLY A 8 0.71 10.18 -5.22
CA GLY A 8 -0.07 10.18 -6.46
C GLY A 8 0.20 8.94 -7.32
N VAL A 9 1.48 8.62 -7.54
CA VAL A 9 1.91 7.41 -8.25
C VAL A 9 1.44 6.16 -7.52
N ALA A 10 1.62 6.08 -6.20
CA ALA A 10 1.18 4.93 -5.40
C ALA A 10 -0.33 4.70 -5.52
N LYS A 11 -1.14 5.77 -5.47
CA LYS A 11 -2.59 5.71 -5.63
C LYS A 11 -3.00 5.20 -7.01
N ASP A 12 -2.38 5.73 -8.07
CA ASP A 12 -2.64 5.30 -9.45
C ASP A 12 -2.26 3.83 -9.67
N LEU A 13 -1.06 3.43 -9.25
CA LEU A 13 -0.58 2.06 -9.43
C LEU A 13 -1.34 1.03 -8.58
N THR A 14 -1.81 1.41 -7.38
CA THR A 14 -2.67 0.54 -6.57
C THR A 14 -3.97 0.22 -7.29
N ARG A 15 -4.60 1.22 -7.97
CA ARG A 15 -5.82 1.00 -8.76
C ARG A 15 -5.62 0.07 -9.96
N ARG A 16 -4.38 -0.01 -10.46
CA ARG A 16 -3.99 -0.89 -11.57
C ARG A 16 -3.55 -2.29 -11.10
N GLY A 17 -3.66 -2.59 -9.81
CA GLY A 17 -3.29 -3.89 -9.24
C GLY A 17 -1.78 -4.11 -9.10
N VAL A 18 -0.94 -3.08 -9.27
CA VAL A 18 0.51 -3.18 -9.05
C VAL A 18 0.77 -3.38 -7.56
N LYS A 19 1.70 -4.29 -7.24
CA LYS A 19 1.98 -4.68 -5.85
C LYS A 19 3.07 -3.85 -5.20
N ALA A 20 4.02 -3.34 -5.98
CA ALA A 20 5.12 -2.56 -5.43
C ALA A 20 5.77 -1.66 -6.48
N ILE A 21 6.49 -0.65 -5.99
CA ILE A 21 7.40 0.20 -6.78
C ILE A 21 8.81 -0.10 -6.29
N GLU A 22 9.73 -0.38 -7.22
CA GLU A 22 11.14 -0.55 -6.91
C GLU A 22 11.98 0.59 -7.51
N ALA A 23 13.01 1.00 -6.79
CA ALA A 23 13.92 2.05 -7.21
C ALA A 23 15.34 1.78 -6.69
N PHE A 24 16.35 2.26 -7.42
CA PHE A 24 17.68 2.44 -6.87
C PHE A 24 17.79 3.86 -6.29
N GLY A 25 18.37 3.99 -5.09
CA GLY A 25 18.69 5.29 -4.48
C GLY A 25 20.19 5.47 -4.33
N ASP A 26 20.69 6.70 -4.22
CA ASP A 26 22.10 6.98 -3.94
C ASP A 26 22.29 7.28 -2.45
N LEU A 27 23.12 6.48 -1.77
CA LEU A 27 23.52 6.69 -0.37
C LEU A 27 24.58 7.80 -0.22
N LYS A 28 25.22 8.21 -1.31
CA LYS A 28 26.25 9.26 -1.37
C LYS A 28 25.79 10.41 -2.26
N TRP A 29 24.53 10.79 -2.13
CA TRP A 29 23.95 11.86 -2.93
C TRP A 29 24.51 13.22 -2.46
N GLU A 30 25.15 13.94 -3.37
CA GLU A 30 25.78 15.25 -3.10
C GLU A 30 25.18 16.37 -3.96
N GLU A 31 24.77 16.03 -5.19
CA GLU A 31 24.22 16.98 -6.16
C GLU A 31 23.07 16.35 -6.98
N PRO A 32 22.17 17.17 -7.57
CA PRO A 32 21.09 16.67 -8.42
C PRO A 32 21.59 15.80 -9.59
N GLY A 33 20.98 14.63 -9.76
CA GLY A 33 21.31 13.68 -10.81
C GLY A 33 20.17 12.70 -11.11
N CYS A 34 20.46 11.67 -11.92
CA CYS A 34 19.44 10.71 -12.37
C CYS A 34 19.00 9.71 -11.30
N VAL A 35 19.75 9.57 -10.20
CA VAL A 35 19.43 8.67 -9.09
C VAL A 35 18.99 9.52 -7.89
N LEU A 36 17.83 9.17 -7.32
CA LEU A 36 17.27 9.89 -6.18
C LEU A 36 18.07 9.59 -4.90
N PRO A 37 18.10 10.53 -3.93
CA PRO A 37 18.68 10.24 -2.61
C PRO A 37 17.99 9.05 -1.95
N ALA A 38 18.78 8.09 -1.45
CA ALA A 38 18.23 6.89 -0.81
C ALA A 38 17.48 7.22 0.49
N ASP A 39 17.96 8.20 1.26
CA ASP A 39 17.32 8.72 2.47
C ASP A 39 15.95 9.35 2.19
N TYR A 40 15.80 10.08 1.07
CA TYR A 40 14.51 10.58 0.61
C TYR A 40 13.53 9.43 0.32
N LEU A 41 13.95 8.40 -0.42
CA LEU A 41 13.12 7.23 -0.73
C LEU A 41 12.69 6.50 0.56
N LEU A 42 13.61 6.32 1.52
CA LEU A 42 13.31 5.76 2.83
C LEU A 42 12.29 6.61 3.59
N ALA A 43 12.46 7.94 3.60
CA ALA A 43 11.57 8.88 4.29
C ALA A 43 10.14 8.93 3.71
N VAL A 44 9.95 8.52 2.45
CA VAL A 44 8.62 8.41 1.82
C VAL A 44 8.05 6.99 1.85
N GLY A 45 8.70 6.07 2.58
CA GLY A 45 8.14 4.76 2.93
C GLY A 45 8.72 3.58 2.16
N PHE A 46 9.72 3.79 1.28
CA PHE A 46 10.45 2.67 0.70
C PHE A 46 11.26 1.96 1.78
N LYS A 47 11.55 0.68 1.57
CA LYS A 47 12.44 -0.14 2.40
C LYS A 47 13.57 -0.70 1.56
N THR A 48 14.77 -0.80 2.12
CA THR A 48 15.87 -1.50 1.45
C THR A 48 15.56 -2.98 1.34
N VAL A 49 15.50 -3.50 0.10
CA VAL A 49 15.28 -4.92 -0.20
C VAL A 49 16.53 -5.61 -0.70
N ARG A 50 17.53 -4.84 -1.17
CA ARG A 50 18.86 -5.35 -1.45
C ARG A 50 19.90 -4.29 -1.07
N PRO A 51 20.74 -4.55 -0.06
CA PRO A 51 21.85 -3.66 0.30
C PRO A 51 22.86 -3.52 -0.85
N HIS A 52 23.47 -2.34 -0.96
CA HIS A 52 24.60 -2.04 -1.83
C HIS A 52 25.37 -0.87 -1.21
N LEU A 53 26.69 -0.80 -1.45
CA LEU A 53 27.58 0.24 -0.90
C LEU A 53 27.27 1.69 -1.33
N ARG A 54 26.37 1.86 -2.31
CA ARG A 54 26.07 3.17 -2.92
C ARG A 54 24.66 3.21 -3.47
N PHE A 55 24.29 2.21 -4.27
CA PHE A 55 23.00 2.14 -4.94
C PHE A 55 22.10 1.00 -4.42
N PRO A 56 21.60 1.05 -3.16
CA PRO A 56 20.70 0.02 -2.66
C PRO A 56 19.42 -0.02 -3.51
N ARG A 57 18.87 -1.23 -3.67
CA ARG A 57 17.53 -1.38 -4.24
C ARG A 57 16.51 -1.25 -3.11
N LEU A 58 15.59 -0.32 -3.26
CA LEU A 58 14.51 -0.08 -2.34
C LEU A 58 13.15 -0.43 -2.97
N ARG A 59 12.19 -0.76 -2.12
CA ARG A 59 10.84 -1.16 -2.52
C ARG A 59 9.79 -0.51 -1.64
N LEU A 60 8.76 0.05 -2.26
CA LEU A 60 7.53 0.51 -1.62
C LEU A 60 6.42 -0.51 -1.92
N GLU A 61 5.97 -1.24 -0.91
CA GLU A 61 4.82 -2.14 -1.04
C GLU A 61 3.52 -1.33 -1.11
N LEU A 62 2.70 -1.58 -2.14
CA LEU A 62 1.40 -0.97 -2.33
C LEU A 62 0.35 -1.85 -1.67
N LYS A 63 -0.02 -1.53 -0.42
CA LYS A 63 -1.05 -2.28 0.33
C LYS A 63 -2.38 -2.21 -0.42
N THR A 64 -2.86 -3.36 -0.89
CA THR A 64 -4.19 -3.51 -1.51
C THR A 64 -5.25 -3.68 -0.40
N ALA A 65 -5.39 -2.70 0.48
CA ALA A 65 -6.40 -2.76 1.56
C ALA A 65 -7.83 -2.51 1.04
N VAL A 66 -7.97 -2.06 -0.21
CA VAL A 66 -9.28 -1.73 -0.82
C VAL A 66 -10.10 -2.99 -1.03
N SER A 67 -9.56 -4.03 -1.68
CA SER A 67 -10.30 -5.29 -1.85
C SER A 67 -10.59 -5.94 -0.51
N TRP A 68 -9.66 -5.88 0.45
CA TRP A 68 -9.88 -6.47 1.77
C TRP A 68 -10.99 -5.79 2.57
N ARG A 69 -11.10 -4.46 2.55
CA ARG A 69 -12.20 -3.76 3.23
C ARG A 69 -13.55 -4.09 2.61
N GLU A 70 -13.64 -4.05 1.30
CA GLU A 70 -14.86 -4.38 0.54
C GLU A 70 -15.28 -5.85 0.80
N ASP A 71 -14.33 -6.79 0.73
CA ASP A 71 -14.58 -8.21 1.00
C ASP A 71 -15.01 -8.46 2.45
N VAL A 72 -14.44 -7.73 3.42
CA VAL A 72 -14.80 -7.83 4.85
C VAL A 72 -16.17 -7.24 5.13
N GLU A 73 -16.52 -6.10 4.54
CA GLU A 73 -17.85 -5.49 4.68
C GLU A 73 -18.92 -6.43 4.14
N VAL A 74 -18.71 -7.02 2.95
CA VAL A 74 -19.63 -8.00 2.36
C VAL A 74 -19.73 -9.28 3.21
N ALA A 75 -18.61 -9.79 3.73
CA ALA A 75 -18.62 -10.96 4.60
C ALA A 75 -19.35 -10.70 5.92
N LEU A 76 -19.20 -9.50 6.48
CA LEU A 76 -19.86 -9.09 7.71
C LEU A 76 -21.37 -8.91 7.52
N GLU A 77 -21.80 -8.29 6.41
CA GLU A 77 -23.22 -8.15 6.05
C GLU A 77 -23.90 -9.52 5.88
N ARG A 78 -23.23 -10.49 5.24
CA ARG A 78 -23.76 -11.85 5.09
C ARG A 78 -23.92 -12.56 6.44
N LEU A 79 -22.94 -12.41 7.33
CA LEU A 79 -22.98 -13.02 8.66
C LEU A 79 -24.10 -12.41 9.51
N LEU A 80 -24.25 -11.08 9.49
CA LEU A 80 -25.33 -10.39 10.21
C LEU A 80 -26.72 -10.67 9.61
N GLY A 81 -26.84 -10.75 8.28
CA GLY A 81 -28.09 -11.12 7.60
C GLY A 81 -28.53 -12.56 7.87
N SER A 82 -27.58 -13.47 8.10
CA SER A 82 -27.87 -14.86 8.49
C SER A 82 -28.35 -15.02 9.94
N MET A 83 -28.27 -13.96 10.76
CA MET A 83 -28.67 -13.96 12.17
C MET A 83 -30.03 -13.31 12.42
N SER A 84 -30.93 -13.19 11.44
CA SER A 84 -32.32 -12.81 11.73
C SER A 84 -33.01 -14.00 12.41
N PRO A 85 -33.33 -13.93 13.72
CA PRO A 85 -34.03 -15.02 14.38
C PRO A 85 -35.44 -15.07 13.79
N GLU A 86 -35.87 -16.25 13.35
CA GLU A 86 -37.28 -16.49 13.04
C GLU A 86 -38.13 -15.94 14.18
N ARG A 87 -38.96 -14.95 13.82
CA ARG A 87 -39.91 -14.28 14.68
C ARG A 87 -40.73 -15.34 15.39
N ALA A 88 -40.39 -15.65 16.63
CA ALA A 88 -41.15 -16.54 17.49
C ALA A 88 -42.47 -15.83 17.87
N LEU A 89 -43.42 -15.79 16.94
CA LEU A 89 -44.82 -15.51 17.23
C LEU A 89 -45.50 -16.87 17.42
N ARG A 90 -45.77 -17.22 18.68
CA ARG A 90 -46.82 -18.20 19.00
C ARG A 90 -48.01 -17.46 19.59
N PRO A 91 -49.21 -17.59 19.00
CA PRO A 91 -50.43 -17.05 19.57
C PRO A 91 -50.99 -18.02 20.63
N VAL A 92 -51.39 -17.49 21.78
CA VAL A 92 -52.47 -18.03 22.62
C VAL A 92 -53.25 -16.85 23.19
#